data_AF-A0A1S9PJE8-F1
#
_entry.id   AF-A0A1S9PJE8-F1
#
_cell.length_a   1.000
_cell.length_b   1.000
_cell.length_c   1.000
_cell.angle_alpha   90.00
_cell.angle_beta   90.00
_cell.angle_gamma   90.00
#
_symmetry.space_group_name_H-M   'P 1'
#
loop_
_entity.id
_entity.type
_entity.pdbx_description
1 polymer ?
#
loop_
_entity_poly.entity_id
_entity_poly.type
_entity_poly.pdbx_seq_one_letter_code
_entity_poly.pdbx_strand_id
1 'polypeptide(L)'
;MKSKEDILAKYYTQGPDGMPEIAADGLLKAMEEYREQAEEAAFNAAKAYEDDVIGGKDLFATYAEYKASLQAAIPPPPEPSEAENIQLMADSILEMFIPHDKSITTLSFDIRSNGKGYTVNYTKGENENWAFTGYNPNPPL
;
A
#
# COMPACT_ATOMS: atom_id res chain seq x y z
N MET A 1 -8.62 21.71 -23.87
CA MET A 1 -8.47 22.22 -22.50
C MET A 1 -9.02 23.64 -22.47
N LYS A 2 -9.83 23.99 -21.46
CA LYS A 2 -10.29 25.37 -21.26
C LYS A 2 -9.17 26.18 -20.62
N SER A 3 -9.15 27.50 -20.83
CA SER A 3 -8.19 28.34 -20.13
C SER A 3 -8.51 28.40 -18.63
N LYS A 4 -7.52 28.82 -17.84
CA LYS A 4 -7.73 29.07 -16.41
C LYS A 4 -8.79 30.16 -16.20
N GLU A 5 -8.81 31.20 -17.05
CA GLU A 5 -9.82 32.26 -16.96
C GLU A 5 -11.23 31.75 -17.26
N ASP A 6 -11.40 30.87 -18.25
CA ASP A 6 -12.70 30.30 -18.61
C ASP A 6 -13.29 29.42 -17.50
N ILE A 7 -12.42 28.71 -16.77
CA ILE A 7 -12.83 27.88 -15.64
C ILE A 7 -13.22 28.77 -14.47
N LEU A 8 -12.40 29.78 -14.14
CA LEU A 8 -12.70 30.74 -13.07
C LEU A 8 -13.99 31.51 -13.32
N ALA A 9 -14.23 31.93 -14.57
CA ALA A 9 -15.42 32.68 -15.00
C ALA A 9 -16.75 32.03 -14.59
N LYS A 10 -16.80 30.68 -14.55
CA LYS A 10 -18.01 29.93 -14.17
C LYS A 10 -18.39 30.03 -12.69
N TYR A 11 -17.41 30.31 -11.82
CA TYR A 11 -17.58 30.29 -10.38
C TYR A 11 -17.68 31.69 -9.76
N TYR A 12 -17.53 32.73 -10.59
CA TYR A 12 -17.82 34.10 -10.17
C TYR A 12 -19.33 34.28 -9.97
N THR A 13 -19.66 35.00 -8.91
CA THR A 13 -20.99 35.52 -8.61
C THR A 13 -20.93 37.04 -8.58
N GLN A 14 -22.06 37.69 -8.85
CA GLN A 14 -22.10 39.15 -8.78
C GLN A 14 -22.29 39.59 -7.32
N GLY A 15 -21.34 40.36 -6.80
CA GLY A 15 -21.38 40.94 -5.47
C GLY A 15 -22.44 42.05 -5.36
N PRO A 16 -22.77 42.49 -4.13
CA PRO A 16 -23.76 43.54 -3.88
C PRO A 16 -23.41 44.90 -4.52
N ASP A 17 -22.14 45.13 -4.81
CA ASP A 17 -21.58 46.29 -5.48
C ASP A 17 -21.57 46.16 -7.02
N GLY A 18 -22.07 45.04 -7.56
CA GLY A 18 -22.08 44.73 -8.98
C GLY A 18 -20.76 44.16 -9.51
N MET A 19 -19.73 44.00 -8.66
CA MET A 19 -18.42 43.47 -9.05
C MET A 19 -18.40 41.94 -9.00
N PRO A 20 -17.65 41.26 -9.88
CA PRO A 20 -17.51 39.81 -9.82
C PRO A 20 -16.70 39.40 -8.59
N GLU A 21 -17.31 38.60 -7.73
CA GLU A 21 -16.70 38.01 -6.54
C GLU A 21 -16.70 36.49 -6.63
N ILE A 22 -15.65 35.85 -6.10
CA ILE A 22 -15.55 34.40 -6.01
C ILE A 22 -15.39 33.99 -4.55
N ALA A 23 -16.32 33.18 -4.06
CA ALA A 23 -16.21 32.60 -2.73
C ALA A 23 -15.10 31.53 -2.68
N ALA A 24 -14.57 31.24 -1.49
CA ALA A 24 -13.53 30.23 -1.30
C ALA A 24 -13.92 28.86 -1.90
N ASP A 25 -15.17 28.44 -1.73
CA ASP A 25 -15.70 27.20 -2.31
C ASP A 25 -15.72 27.23 -3.85
N GLY A 26 -16.00 28.40 -4.44
CA GLY A 26 -15.97 28.60 -5.89
C GLY A 26 -14.55 28.52 -6.45
N LEU A 27 -13.59 29.10 -5.73
CA LEU A 27 -12.17 29.01 -6.08
C LEU A 27 -11.66 27.57 -5.99
N LEU A 28 -12.03 26.84 -4.93
CA LEU A 28 -11.64 25.45 -4.75
C LEU A 28 -12.18 24.57 -5.90
N LYS A 29 -13.45 24.74 -6.27
CA LYS A 29 -14.06 24.04 -7.42
C LYS A 29 -13.37 24.38 -8.74
N ALA A 30 -13.02 25.65 -8.96
CA ALA A 30 -12.27 26.06 -10.15
C ALA A 30 -10.89 25.41 -10.22
N MET A 31 -10.18 25.33 -9.09
CA MET A 31 -8.88 24.67 -9.01
C MET A 31 -8.98 23.16 -9.26
N GLU A 32 -10.03 22.53 -8.74
CA GLU A 32 -10.27 21.10 -8.94
C GLU A 32 -10.59 20.78 -10.40
N GLU A 33 -11.47 21.56 -11.04
CA GLU A 33 -11.78 21.42 -12.48
C GLU A 33 -10.52 21.64 -13.35
N TYR A 34 -9.65 22.60 -12.98
CA TYR A 34 -8.38 22.81 -13.66
C TYR A 34 -7.43 21.61 -13.51
N ARG A 35 -7.31 21.06 -12.29
CA ARG A 35 -6.51 19.86 -12.02
C ARG A 35 -6.99 18.68 -12.86
N GLU A 36 -8.31 18.44 -12.90
CA GLU A 36 -8.87 17.32 -13.67
C GLU A 36 -8.59 17.44 -15.17
N GLN A 37 -8.74 18.65 -15.74
CA GLN A 37 -8.43 18.87 -17.15
C GLN A 37 -6.93 18.71 -17.45
N ALA A 38 -6.05 19.11 -16.52
CA ALA A 38 -4.61 18.94 -16.67
C ALA A 38 -4.20 17.47 -16.62
N GLU A 39 -4.79 16.69 -15.70
CA GLU A 39 -4.57 15.24 -15.60
C GLU A 39 -5.07 14.49 -16.83
N GLU A 40 -6.27 14.81 -17.33
CA GLU A 40 -6.80 14.22 -18.57
C GLU A 40 -5.92 14.57 -19.78
N ALA A 41 -5.45 15.81 -19.87
CA ALA A 41 -4.54 16.23 -20.94
C ALA A 41 -3.18 15.51 -20.85
N ALA A 42 -2.63 15.33 -19.65
CA ALA A 42 -1.39 14.58 -19.44
C ALA A 42 -1.56 13.10 -19.80
N PHE A 43 -2.68 12.48 -19.42
CA PHE A 43 -3.03 11.12 -19.82
C PHE A 43 -3.08 10.96 -21.35
N ASN A 44 -3.79 11.87 -22.03
CA ASN A 44 -3.90 11.85 -23.49
C ASN A 44 -2.56 12.12 -24.19
N ALA A 45 -1.72 13.01 -23.64
CA ALA A 45 -0.38 13.26 -24.13
C ALA A 45 0.53 12.03 -23.99
N ALA A 46 0.49 11.35 -22.84
CA ALA A 46 1.22 10.11 -22.61
C ALA A 46 0.81 9.02 -23.62
N LYS A 47 -0.49 8.86 -23.89
CA LYS A 47 -0.99 7.94 -24.93
C LYS A 47 -0.53 8.30 -26.35
N ALA A 48 -0.27 9.57 -26.62
CA ALA A 48 0.17 10.04 -27.93
C ALA A 48 1.70 9.94 -28.14
N TYR A 49 2.49 9.91 -27.06
CA TYR A 49 3.95 9.84 -27.12
C TYR A 49 4.51 8.41 -27.30
N GLU A 50 3.69 7.37 -27.08
CA GLU A 50 4.10 5.96 -27.18
C GLU A 50 3.94 5.37 -28.58
N ASP A 51 4.74 5.85 -29.54
CA ASP A 51 5.01 5.09 -30.78
C ASP A 51 6.26 4.19 -30.66
N ASP A 52 6.96 4.20 -29.51
CA ASP A 52 8.23 3.44 -29.34
C ASP A 52 8.44 2.79 -27.95
N VAL A 53 7.41 2.73 -27.09
CA VAL A 53 7.47 2.06 -25.78
C VAL A 53 6.29 1.08 -25.66
N ILE A 54 6.60 -0.21 -25.65
CA ILE A 54 5.63 -1.28 -25.41
C ILE A 54 5.15 -1.17 -23.96
N GLY A 55 3.95 -0.63 -23.70
CA GLY A 55 3.30 -0.82 -22.40
C GLY A 55 2.18 0.12 -21.96
N GLY A 56 2.09 1.38 -22.39
CA GLY A 56 1.12 2.33 -21.81
C GLY A 56 -0.17 2.53 -22.59
N LYS A 57 -0.15 2.41 -23.92
CA LYS A 57 -1.31 2.66 -24.80
C LYS A 57 -2.47 1.69 -24.55
N ASP A 58 -2.16 0.48 -24.09
CA ASP A 58 -3.07 -0.65 -24.01
C ASP A 58 -3.60 -0.96 -22.60
N LEU A 59 -3.10 -0.28 -21.55
CA LEU A 59 -3.55 -0.55 -20.18
C LEU A 59 -4.91 0.08 -19.86
N PHE A 60 -5.17 1.29 -20.38
CA PHE A 60 -6.43 2.01 -20.15
C PHE A 60 -6.90 2.69 -21.44
N ALA A 61 -8.13 2.39 -21.88
CA ALA A 61 -8.70 2.97 -23.09
C ALA A 61 -9.02 4.45 -22.88
N THR A 62 -9.49 4.80 -21.67
CA THR A 62 -9.94 6.15 -21.31
C THR A 62 -9.32 6.65 -19.99
N TYR A 63 -9.26 7.98 -19.81
CA TYR A 63 -8.82 8.59 -18.54
C TYR A 63 -9.74 8.19 -17.36
N ALA A 64 -11.03 7.95 -17.62
CA ALA A 64 -11.98 7.48 -16.62
C ALA A 64 -11.62 6.07 -16.09
N GLU A 65 -11.24 5.14 -16.98
CA GLU A 65 -10.77 3.81 -16.59
C GLU A 65 -9.47 3.88 -15.78
N TYR A 66 -8.56 4.76 -16.17
CA TYR A 66 -7.34 5.02 -15.42
C TYR A 66 -7.63 5.57 -14.01
N LYS A 67 -8.52 6.56 -13.86
CA LYS A 67 -8.90 7.04 -12.52
C LYS A 67 -9.60 5.97 -11.68
N ALA A 68 -10.42 5.12 -12.29
CA ALA A 68 -11.08 4.03 -11.59
C ALA A 68 -10.09 2.95 -11.11
N SER A 69 -9.01 2.69 -11.86
CA SER A 69 -7.99 1.72 -11.45
C SER A 69 -7.15 2.22 -10.26
N LEU A 70 -6.92 3.54 -10.17
CA LEU A 70 -6.29 4.17 -9.00
C LEU A 70 -7.16 4.08 -7.73
N GLN A 71 -8.47 3.92 -7.89
CA GLN A 71 -9.43 3.75 -6.80
C GLN A 71 -9.68 2.28 -6.46
N ALA A 72 -9.12 1.34 -7.22
CA ALA A 72 -9.27 -0.07 -6.91
C ALA A 72 -8.70 -0.31 -5.51
N ALA A 73 -9.58 -0.73 -4.59
CA ALA A 73 -9.20 -1.10 -3.25
C ALA A 73 -8.07 -2.11 -3.36
N ILE A 74 -6.90 -1.76 -2.80
CA ILE A 74 -5.84 -2.74 -2.58
C ILE A 74 -6.51 -3.86 -1.78
N PRO A 75 -6.63 -5.08 -2.33
CA PRO A 75 -7.26 -6.16 -1.57
C PRO A 75 -6.50 -6.27 -0.24
N PRO A 76 -7.21 -6.42 0.89
CA PRO A 76 -6.54 -6.59 2.16
C PRO A 76 -5.53 -7.74 1.99
N PRO A 77 -4.31 -7.60 2.52
CA PRO A 77 -3.33 -8.68 2.44
C PRO A 77 -3.99 -9.96 2.98
N PRO A 78 -3.71 -11.11 2.35
CA PRO A 78 -4.27 -12.37 2.82
C PRO A 78 -3.97 -12.53 4.32
N GLU A 79 -4.94 -13.04 5.07
CA GLU A 79 -4.71 -13.34 6.48
C GLU A 79 -3.53 -14.32 6.59
N PRO A 80 -2.54 -14.03 7.47
CA PRO A 80 -1.39 -14.90 7.64
C PRO A 80 -1.85 -16.27 8.11
N SER A 81 -1.26 -17.31 7.54
CA SER A 81 -1.49 -18.70 7.95
C SER A 81 -1.12 -18.92 9.42
N GLU A 82 -1.62 -20.00 10.01
CA GLU A 82 -1.26 -20.40 11.38
C GLU A 82 0.27 -20.53 11.52
N ALA A 83 0.95 -21.09 10.52
CA ALA A 83 2.40 -21.23 10.50
C ALA A 83 3.13 -19.87 10.49
N GLU A 84 2.67 -18.91 9.67
CA GLU A 84 3.24 -17.56 9.60
C GLU A 84 3.03 -16.79 10.90
N ASN A 85 1.87 -16.94 11.53
CA ASN A 85 1.61 -16.34 12.83
C ASN A 85 2.53 -16.94 13.91
N ILE A 86 2.64 -18.27 13.96
CA ILE A 86 3.53 -18.99 14.89
C ILE A 86 4.97 -18.52 14.72
N GLN A 87 5.47 -18.46 13.49
CA GLN A 87 6.81 -17.99 13.19
C GLN A 87 6.99 -16.52 13.62
N LEU A 88 6.05 -15.63 13.29
CA LEU A 88 6.13 -14.22 13.65
C LEU A 88 6.26 -14.01 15.16
N MET A 89 5.44 -14.70 15.96
CA MET A 89 5.55 -14.61 17.42
C MET A 89 6.86 -15.21 17.93
N ALA A 90 7.27 -16.35 17.38
CA ALA A 90 8.52 -17.00 17.76
C ALA A 90 9.74 -16.10 17.46
N ASP A 91 9.78 -15.47 16.28
CA ASP A 91 10.83 -14.54 15.88
C ASP A 91 10.86 -13.31 16.80
N SER A 92 9.70 -12.82 17.25
CA SER A 92 9.61 -11.66 18.14
C SER A 92 10.23 -11.88 19.54
N ILE A 93 10.37 -13.14 19.96
CA ILE A 93 10.91 -13.50 21.28
C ILE A 93 12.21 -14.30 21.19
N LEU A 94 12.66 -14.66 19.98
CA LEU A 94 13.83 -15.50 19.73
C LEU A 94 15.07 -15.02 20.47
N GLU A 95 15.31 -13.72 20.51
CA GLU A 95 16.48 -13.11 21.17
C GLU A 95 16.60 -13.48 22.65
N MET A 96 15.48 -13.75 23.34
CA MET A 96 15.48 -14.19 24.75
C MET A 96 15.91 -15.64 24.95
N PHE A 97 15.89 -16.45 23.87
CA PHE A 97 16.21 -17.87 23.89
C PHE A 97 17.55 -18.21 23.21
N ILE A 98 18.23 -17.22 22.61
CA ILE A 98 19.54 -17.43 22.00
C ILE A 98 20.55 -17.80 23.10
N PRO A 99 21.19 -18.98 23.02
CA PRO A 99 22.17 -19.38 24.01
C PRO A 99 23.46 -18.55 23.89
N HIS A 100 24.08 -18.27 25.04
CA HIS A 100 25.41 -17.64 25.08
C HIS A 100 26.53 -18.55 24.55
N ASP A 101 26.33 -19.86 24.62
CA ASP A 101 27.26 -20.85 24.10
C ASP A 101 27.19 -20.90 22.57
N LYS A 102 28.27 -20.46 21.92
CA LYS A 102 28.39 -20.40 20.46
C LYS A 102 28.47 -21.79 19.80
N SER A 103 28.69 -22.85 20.56
CA SER A 103 28.72 -24.23 20.05
C SER A 103 27.32 -24.79 19.78
N ILE A 104 26.27 -24.16 20.33
CA ILE A 104 24.90 -24.59 20.12
C ILE A 104 24.40 -24.10 18.76
N THR A 105 23.99 -25.06 17.93
CA THR A 105 23.51 -24.82 16.55
C THR A 105 22.01 -25.06 16.38
N THR A 106 21.33 -25.52 17.42
CA THR A 106 19.87 -25.76 17.41
C THR A 106 19.28 -25.26 18.72
N LEU A 107 18.08 -24.68 18.65
CA LEU A 107 17.31 -24.30 19.83
C LEU A 107 15.83 -24.61 19.62
N SER A 108 15.13 -24.85 20.71
CA SER A 108 13.68 -25.02 20.72
C SER A 108 13.11 -24.41 21.99
N PHE A 109 11.91 -23.84 21.88
CA PHE A 109 11.19 -23.26 23.00
C PHE A 109 9.68 -23.32 22.78
N ASP A 110 8.93 -23.21 23.86
CA ASP A 110 7.48 -23.27 23.83
C ASP A 110 6.86 -21.88 23.72
N ILE A 111 5.87 -21.75 22.86
CA ILE A 111 5.02 -20.56 22.73
C ILE A 111 3.55 -20.94 22.81
N ARG A 112 2.71 -19.95 23.10
CA ARG A 112 1.25 -20.10 23.05
C ARG A 112 0.66 -19.10 22.08
N SER A 113 -0.24 -19.57 21.22
CA SER A 113 -0.99 -18.73 20.30
C SER A 113 -2.40 -19.26 20.13
N ASN A 114 -3.39 -18.36 20.07
CA ASN A 114 -4.79 -18.71 19.88
C ASN A 114 -5.29 -19.83 20.83
N GLY A 115 -4.81 -19.83 22.07
CA GLY A 115 -5.15 -20.82 23.09
C GLY A 115 -4.48 -22.19 22.94
N LYS A 116 -3.63 -22.40 21.94
CA LYS A 116 -2.87 -23.64 21.70
C LYS A 116 -1.38 -23.44 22.05
N GLY A 117 -0.73 -24.49 22.53
CA GLY A 117 0.71 -24.50 22.78
C GLY A 117 1.48 -25.10 21.60
N TYR A 118 2.66 -24.59 21.32
CA TYR A 118 3.55 -25.09 20.27
C TYR A 118 5.00 -25.06 20.74
N THR A 119 5.78 -26.08 20.40
CA THR A 119 7.25 -26.05 20.47
C THR A 119 7.78 -25.62 19.11
N VAL A 120 8.47 -24.48 19.06
CA VAL A 120 9.12 -23.97 17.85
C VAL A 120 10.59 -24.37 17.81
N ASN A 121 11.12 -24.58 16.61
CA ASN A 121 12.48 -25.06 16.39
C ASN A 121 13.24 -24.10 15.48
N TYR A 122 14.51 -23.87 15.82
CA TYR A 122 15.43 -23.03 15.06
C TYR A 122 16.77 -23.73 14.90
N THR A 123 17.43 -23.43 13.78
CA THR A 123 18.80 -23.87 13.49
C THR A 123 19.66 -22.67 13.14
N LYS A 124 20.89 -22.64 13.64
CA LYS A 124 21.91 -21.63 13.31
C LYS A 124 22.51 -21.95 11.94
N GLY A 125 22.37 -21.03 10.99
CA GLY A 125 22.96 -21.14 9.65
C GLY A 125 24.43 -20.71 9.60
N GLU A 126 25.05 -20.84 8.43
CA GLU A 126 26.47 -20.52 8.19
C GLU A 126 26.83 -19.05 8.49
N ASN A 127 25.86 -18.14 8.36
CA ASN A 127 26.02 -16.70 8.63
C ASN A 127 25.82 -16.34 10.11
N GLU A 128 25.84 -17.32 11.01
CA GLU A 128 25.49 -17.20 12.44
C GLU A 128 24.04 -16.75 12.75
N ASN A 129 23.19 -16.61 11.73
CA ASN A 129 21.78 -16.27 11.89
C ASN A 129 20.95 -17.50 12.25
N TRP A 130 19.95 -17.31 13.11
CA TRP A 130 18.98 -18.33 13.48
C TRP A 130 17.83 -18.34 12.46
N ALA A 131 17.54 -19.52 11.91
CA ALA A 131 16.46 -19.72 10.96
C ALA A 131 15.38 -20.62 11.57
N PHE A 132 14.11 -20.21 11.43
CA PHE A 132 12.97 -21.01 11.81
C PHE A 132 12.91 -22.28 10.94
N THR A 133 12.86 -23.45 11.57
CA THR A 133 12.83 -24.74 10.85
C THR A 133 11.50 -25.46 10.96
N GLY A 134 10.64 -25.06 11.91
CA GLY A 134 9.29 -25.59 12.03
C GLY A 134 8.75 -25.54 13.46
N TYR A 135 7.53 -26.04 13.62
CA TYR A 135 6.86 -26.12 14.92
C TYR A 135 6.15 -27.45 15.08
N ASN A 136 5.97 -27.87 16.33
CA ASN A 136 5.16 -29.01 16.71
C ASN A 136 4.06 -28.54 17.68
N PRO A 137 2.80 -28.98 17.53
CA PRO A 137 1.77 -28.68 18.51
C PRO A 137 2.07 -29.42 19.83
N ASN A 138 1.93 -28.70 20.95
CA ASN A 138 2.09 -29.30 22.27
C ASN A 138 0.81 -30.06 22.63
N PRO A 139 0.93 -31.24 23.27
CA PRO A 139 -0.24 -31.90 23.82
C PRO A 139 -0.92 -30.98 24.85
N PRO A 140 -2.27 -30.95 24.91
CA PRO A 140 -2.96 -30.23 25.96
C PRO A 140 -2.52 -30.76 27.32
N LEU A 141 -2.14 -29.84 28.22
CA LEU A 141 -1.85 -30.12 29.62
C LEU A 141 -3.11 -30.58 30.35
#